data_AF-A0A1G4K2G0-F1
#
_entry.id   AF-A0A1G4K2G0-F1
#
_cell.length_a   1.000
_cell.length_b   1.000
_cell.length_c   1.000
_cell.angle_alpha   90.00
_cell.angle_beta   90.00
_cell.angle_gamma   90.00
#
_symmetry.space_group_name_H-M   'P 1'
#
loop_
_entity.id
_entity.type
_entity.pdbx_description
1 polymer ?
#
loop_
_entity_poly.entity_id
_entity_poly.type
_entity_poly.pdbx_seq_one_letter_code
_entity_poly.pdbx_strand_id
1 'polypeptide(L)'
;MFQFNASPCLFAPLPTNNFVESSPILALKGSRANATQFVERKPRKKVDLHVQEAEDHVTLTFQKIIPDKTISDAIYLAASQLTQNRSPSYRIARDFFGNEYIYQEEEDADAILREAISKIDVRRLGASLSKKAFQDYELTLDNSGHVLSISSQNDGLYKQISFASAVEDFRVLNCRMVGDRTAQLQIAVQQPVNFFVNAVHAVQPVQASSACVKLAWAPRKCISGRRDNSHYEISKPPIYATQQENSDSESESKTASEAESESETQENVPQDKGAILAAALGLVQNELSEDSQSPDEIEPVHLETHKQRDSKPKEHKRKQSKAERKKRVADKKAKLIEEKRMRRLRANLDNQINAAENKSESEKASPQSVVININFANQNGDSQSTKESRNQRKSRSRSPLVLEDVEDEEINRYNQSLQRSPRGSCIIDDDEV
;
A
#
# COMPACT_ATOMS: atom_id res chain seq x y z
N MET A 1 -7.42 68.50 -30.40
CA MET A 1 -8.02 68.28 -29.07
C MET A 1 -8.65 66.91 -29.10
N PHE A 2 -8.05 65.91 -28.45
CA PHE A 2 -8.58 64.54 -28.44
C PHE A 2 -9.18 64.26 -27.06
N GLN A 3 -10.48 64.00 -27.05
CA GLN A 3 -11.25 63.59 -25.87
C GLN A 3 -10.93 62.12 -25.56
N PHE A 4 -10.50 61.87 -24.32
CA PHE A 4 -10.33 60.53 -23.80
C PHE A 4 -11.70 59.96 -23.43
N ASN A 5 -12.20 59.01 -24.24
CA ASN A 5 -13.28 58.13 -23.82
C ASN A 5 -12.72 57.16 -22.78
N ALA A 6 -13.09 57.35 -21.52
CA ALA A 6 -12.79 56.43 -20.44
C ALA A 6 -13.57 55.13 -20.63
N SER A 7 -12.87 54.01 -20.73
CA SER A 7 -13.47 52.68 -20.77
C SER A 7 -14.22 52.40 -19.46
N PRO A 8 -15.47 51.88 -19.49
CA PRO A 8 -16.21 51.56 -18.29
C PRO A 8 -15.70 50.23 -17.72
N CYS A 9 -14.79 50.29 -16.75
CA CYS A 9 -14.43 49.14 -15.93
C CYS A 9 -15.62 48.79 -15.01
N LEU A 10 -16.52 47.94 -15.48
CA LEU A 10 -17.51 47.27 -14.63
C LEU A 10 -16.79 46.20 -13.80
N PHE A 11 -16.34 46.59 -12.61
CA PHE A 11 -15.95 45.62 -11.59
C PHE A 11 -17.20 44.91 -11.09
N ALA A 12 -17.33 43.62 -11.40
CA ALA A 12 -18.29 42.75 -10.74
C ALA A 12 -17.93 42.71 -9.22
N PRO A 13 -18.84 43.10 -8.32
CA PRO A 13 -18.57 43.02 -6.89
C PRO A 13 -18.51 41.55 -6.46
N LEU A 14 -17.38 41.16 -5.86
CA LEU A 14 -17.23 39.88 -5.19
C LEU A 14 -18.30 39.75 -4.09
N PRO A 15 -18.88 38.55 -3.88
CA PRO A 15 -19.87 38.35 -2.83
C PRO A 15 -19.22 38.63 -1.46
N THR A 16 -19.61 39.75 -0.84
CA THR A 16 -19.34 39.98 0.57
C THR A 16 -20.21 39.01 1.35
N ASN A 17 -19.59 37.93 1.84
CA ASN A 17 -20.14 37.11 2.92
C ASN A 17 -20.28 38.02 4.15
N ASN A 18 -21.39 38.74 4.21
CA ASN A 18 -21.87 39.42 5.40
C ASN A 18 -22.29 38.32 6.38
N PHE A 19 -21.34 37.95 7.23
CA PHE A 19 -21.60 37.21 8.45
C PHE A 19 -22.37 38.15 9.38
N VAL A 20 -23.68 38.23 9.18
CA VAL A 20 -24.61 38.92 10.07
C VAL A 20 -24.75 38.03 11.30
N GLU A 21 -23.98 38.36 12.33
CA GLU A 21 -24.37 38.11 13.70
C GLU A 21 -25.75 38.71 13.96
N SER A 22 -26.48 38.05 14.86
CA SER A 22 -27.75 38.45 15.49
C SER A 22 -29.06 38.13 14.77
N SER A 23 -29.69 37.03 15.21
CA SER A 23 -31.12 37.04 15.54
C SER A 23 -31.40 36.12 16.73
N PRO A 24 -32.45 36.41 17.52
CA PRO A 24 -32.55 36.02 18.91
C PRO A 24 -33.16 34.63 19.11
N ILE A 25 -32.81 34.11 20.28
CA ILE A 25 -33.38 32.95 20.95
C ILE A 25 -34.91 33.09 21.00
N LEU A 26 -35.63 32.31 20.18
CA LEU A 26 -37.02 31.95 20.44
C LEU A 26 -37.08 30.46 20.76
N ALA A 27 -37.28 30.20 22.05
CA ALA A 27 -37.49 28.90 22.63
C ALA A 27 -38.83 28.31 22.16
N LEU A 28 -38.83 27.61 21.03
CA LEU A 28 -39.90 26.69 20.68
C LEU A 28 -39.57 25.31 21.27
N LYS A 29 -40.22 24.98 22.39
CA LYS A 29 -40.37 23.61 22.91
C LYS A 29 -41.19 22.78 21.91
N GLY A 30 -40.58 22.41 20.79
CA GLY A 30 -41.08 21.39 19.90
C GLY A 30 -40.34 20.10 20.21
N SER A 31 -41.06 19.12 20.75
CA SER A 31 -40.59 17.74 20.92
C SER A 31 -40.25 17.17 19.53
N ARG A 32 -38.99 17.37 19.11
CA ARG A 32 -38.41 16.66 17.98
C ARG A 32 -38.18 15.24 18.47
N ALA A 33 -39.15 14.38 18.20
CA ALA A 33 -38.91 12.95 18.11
C ALA A 33 -37.67 12.80 17.21
N ASN A 34 -36.53 12.48 17.83
CA ASN A 34 -35.31 12.15 17.12
C ASN A 34 -35.66 10.94 16.27
N ALA A 35 -36.00 11.19 15.01
CA ALA A 35 -36.01 10.18 13.97
C ALA A 35 -34.59 9.64 13.97
N THR A 36 -34.39 8.55 14.72
CA THR A 36 -33.18 7.76 14.69
C THR A 36 -33.05 7.36 13.24
N GLN A 37 -32.24 8.10 12.48
CA GLN A 37 -31.87 7.73 11.15
C GLN A 37 -31.39 6.29 11.28
N PHE A 38 -32.16 5.37 10.74
CA PHE A 38 -31.77 3.99 10.59
C PHE A 38 -30.53 4.05 9.71
N VAL A 39 -29.36 4.16 10.34
CA VAL A 39 -28.09 3.95 9.68
C VAL A 39 -28.16 2.48 9.28
N GLU A 40 -28.55 2.23 8.03
CA GLU A 40 -28.51 0.89 7.45
C GLU A 40 -27.12 0.36 7.69
N ARG A 41 -27.02 -0.55 8.66
CA ARG A 41 -25.77 -1.22 9.00
C ARG A 41 -25.47 -2.09 7.80
N LYS A 42 -24.57 -1.60 6.93
CA LYS A 42 -24.08 -2.35 5.78
C LYS A 42 -23.76 -3.77 6.24
N PRO A 43 -24.21 -4.80 5.49
CA PRO A 43 -23.98 -6.18 5.87
C PRO A 43 -22.49 -6.40 6.13
N ARG A 44 -22.15 -6.88 7.33
CA ARG A 44 -20.77 -7.14 7.71
C ARG A 44 -20.19 -8.18 6.75
N LYS A 45 -18.98 -7.92 6.25
CA LYS A 45 -18.28 -8.84 5.36
C LYS A 45 -18.02 -10.14 6.14
N LYS A 46 -18.40 -11.27 5.56
CA LYS A 46 -18.16 -12.57 6.17
C LYS A 46 -16.69 -12.94 5.99
N VAL A 47 -16.05 -13.38 7.07
CA VAL A 47 -14.69 -13.93 7.07
C VAL A 47 -14.82 -15.43 7.29
N ASP A 48 -14.42 -16.19 6.29
CA ASP A 48 -14.45 -17.64 6.34
C ASP A 48 -13.21 -18.14 7.07
N LEU A 49 -13.41 -19.02 8.05
CA LEU A 49 -12.35 -19.63 8.84
C LEU A 49 -12.36 -21.12 8.57
N HIS A 50 -11.23 -21.63 8.08
CA HIS A 50 -10.99 -23.06 7.91
C HIS A 50 -9.87 -23.49 8.86
N VAL A 51 -10.07 -24.59 9.57
CA VAL A 51 -9.11 -25.17 10.50
C VAL A 51 -8.63 -26.50 9.92
N GLN A 52 -7.32 -26.66 9.81
CA GLN A 52 -6.70 -27.90 9.35
C GLN A 52 -5.67 -28.37 10.38
N GLU A 53 -5.84 -29.59 10.88
CA GLU A 53 -4.92 -30.20 11.83
C GLU A 53 -3.81 -30.94 11.07
N ALA A 54 -2.56 -30.71 11.47
CA ALA A 54 -1.38 -31.47 11.05
C ALA A 54 -0.71 -32.10 12.29
N GLU A 55 0.31 -32.94 12.09
CA GLU A 55 0.94 -33.71 13.18
C GLU A 55 1.61 -32.84 14.24
N ASP A 56 2.18 -31.69 13.86
CA ASP A 56 2.98 -30.81 14.69
C ASP A 56 2.36 -29.41 14.89
N HIS A 57 1.34 -29.06 14.12
CA HIS A 57 0.70 -27.75 14.20
C HIS A 57 -0.75 -27.77 13.71
N VAL A 58 -1.53 -26.78 14.14
CA VAL A 58 -2.86 -26.50 13.59
C VAL A 58 -2.76 -25.31 12.66
N THR A 59 -3.17 -25.47 11.41
CA THR A 59 -3.23 -24.39 10.43
C THR A 59 -4.62 -23.75 10.44
N LEU A 60 -4.67 -22.48 10.82
CA LEU A 60 -5.84 -21.61 10.74
C LEU A 60 -5.77 -20.80 9.44
N THR A 61 -6.76 -20.97 8.57
CA THR A 61 -6.85 -20.26 7.29
C THR A 61 -8.05 -19.31 7.32
N PHE A 62 -7.78 -18.02 7.24
CA PHE A 62 -8.78 -16.96 7.15
C PHE A 62 -8.90 -16.51 5.70
N GLN A 63 -10.12 -16.44 5.18
CA GLN A 63 -10.40 -15.97 3.83
C GLN A 63 -11.41 -14.83 3.88
N LYS A 64 -11.13 -13.75 3.14
CA LYS A 64 -12.09 -12.66 2.98
C LYS A 64 -12.00 -12.02 1.61
N ILE A 65 -13.13 -11.46 1.17
CA ILE A 65 -13.26 -10.79 -0.12
C ILE A 65 -12.78 -9.33 0.02
N ILE A 66 -11.81 -8.94 -0.80
CA ILE A 66 -11.37 -7.56 -0.98
C ILE A 66 -12.33 -6.86 -1.95
N PRO A 67 -12.79 -5.64 -1.65
CA PRO A 67 -13.61 -4.86 -2.58
C PRO A 67 -12.85 -4.53 -3.87
N ASP A 68 -13.56 -4.63 -5.01
CA ASP A 68 -13.02 -4.33 -6.34
C ASP A 68 -12.36 -2.97 -6.42
N LYS A 69 -12.97 -1.97 -5.78
CA LYS A 69 -12.44 -0.61 -5.73
C LYS A 69 -11.02 -0.58 -5.13
N THR A 70 -10.78 -1.34 -4.06
CA THR A 70 -9.45 -1.38 -3.42
C THR A 70 -8.41 -2.02 -4.34
N ILE A 71 -8.81 -3.01 -5.13
CA ILE A 71 -7.95 -3.69 -6.11
C ILE A 71 -7.68 -2.75 -7.29
N SER A 72 -8.71 -2.13 -7.88
CA SER A 72 -8.58 -1.19 -8.99
C SER A 72 -7.73 0.02 -8.62
N ASP A 73 -7.93 0.58 -7.42
CA ASP A 73 -7.15 1.71 -6.92
C ASP A 73 -5.67 1.33 -6.78
N ALA A 74 -5.37 0.11 -6.32
CA ALA A 74 -4.00 -0.37 -6.18
C ALA A 74 -3.33 -0.68 -7.53
N ILE A 75 -4.06 -1.25 -8.49
CA ILE A 75 -3.57 -1.46 -9.85
C ILE A 75 -3.29 -0.12 -10.52
N TYR A 76 -4.21 0.84 -10.43
CA TYR A 76 -4.04 2.17 -11.00
C TYR A 76 -2.85 2.91 -10.38
N LEU A 77 -2.69 2.83 -9.06
CA LEU A 77 -1.53 3.41 -8.37
C LEU A 77 -0.22 2.80 -8.88
N ALA A 78 -0.15 1.47 -8.99
CA ALA A 78 1.04 0.77 -9.46
C ALA A 78 1.34 1.09 -10.94
N ALA A 79 0.30 1.11 -11.80
CA ALA A 79 0.43 1.50 -13.20
C ALA A 79 0.92 2.94 -13.32
N SER A 80 0.34 3.86 -12.55
CA SER A 80 0.73 5.27 -12.54
C SER A 80 2.20 5.45 -12.14
N GLN A 81 2.69 4.71 -11.13
CA GLN A 81 4.10 4.72 -10.75
C GLN A 81 5.03 4.24 -11.89
N LEU A 82 4.63 3.19 -12.62
CA LEU A 82 5.40 2.72 -13.78
C LEU A 82 5.38 3.74 -14.93
N THR A 83 4.25 4.40 -15.17
CA THR A 83 4.17 5.46 -16.19
C THR A 83 5.02 6.68 -15.84
N GLN A 84 5.07 7.09 -14.56
CA GLN A 84 5.88 8.21 -14.09
C GLN A 84 7.39 7.96 -14.20
N ASN A 85 7.81 6.70 -14.08
CA ASN A 85 9.21 6.30 -14.18
C ASN A 85 9.67 6.04 -15.62
N ARG A 86 8.77 6.12 -16.61
CA ARG A 86 9.10 5.90 -18.02
C ARG A 86 9.89 7.08 -18.58
N SER A 87 10.97 6.80 -19.27
CA SER A 87 11.70 7.83 -20.03
C SER A 87 10.94 8.19 -21.31
N PRO A 88 10.88 9.47 -21.71
CA PRO A 88 10.26 9.86 -22.96
C PRO A 88 10.96 9.21 -24.16
N SER A 89 10.18 8.80 -25.15
CA SER A 89 10.68 8.25 -26.42
C SER A 89 10.98 9.39 -27.39
N TYR A 90 12.15 9.34 -28.03
CA TYR A 90 12.57 10.33 -29.03
C TYR A 90 12.87 9.63 -30.35
N ARG A 91 12.45 10.22 -31.46
CA ARG A 91 12.80 9.76 -32.81
C ARG A 91 13.52 10.86 -33.58
N ILE A 92 14.36 10.41 -34.51
CA ILE A 92 15.08 11.29 -35.44
C ILE A 92 14.27 11.32 -36.74
N ALA A 93 13.74 12.48 -37.10
CA ALA A 93 13.18 12.75 -38.41
C ALA A 93 14.23 13.41 -39.30
N ARG A 94 14.28 13.02 -40.57
CA ARG A 94 15.05 13.73 -41.60
C ARG A 94 14.10 14.50 -42.49
N ASP A 95 14.38 15.78 -42.66
CA ASP A 95 13.71 16.60 -43.66
C ASP A 95 14.25 16.29 -45.07
N PHE A 96 13.54 16.73 -46.11
CA PHE A 96 13.91 16.59 -47.52
C PHE A 96 15.31 17.15 -47.83
N PHE A 97 15.77 18.15 -47.08
CA PHE A 97 17.11 18.73 -47.20
C PHE A 97 18.22 17.94 -46.49
N GLY A 98 17.89 16.83 -45.83
CA GLY A 98 18.85 16.01 -45.07
C GLY A 98 19.17 16.51 -43.67
N ASN A 99 18.50 17.57 -43.20
CA ASN A 99 18.60 18.03 -41.81
C ASN A 99 17.91 17.03 -40.87
N GLU A 100 18.56 16.70 -39.75
CA GLU A 100 18.02 15.79 -38.73
C GLU A 100 17.42 16.57 -37.56
N TYR A 101 16.22 16.19 -37.13
CA TYR A 101 15.55 16.75 -35.98
C TYR A 101 15.15 15.65 -35.01
N ILE A 102 15.43 15.85 -33.72
CA ILE A 102 14.95 14.98 -32.66
C ILE A 102 13.61 15.54 -32.19
N TYR A 103 12.57 14.74 -32.26
CA TYR A 103 11.26 15.09 -31.71
C TYR A 103 10.84 14.02 -30.70
N GLN A 104 10.08 14.45 -29.69
CA GLN A 104 9.49 13.54 -28.73
C GLN A 104 8.27 12.88 -29.36
N GLU A 105 8.20 11.56 -29.33
CA GLU A 105 7.05 10.84 -29.84
C GLU A 105 5.87 10.99 -28.85
N GLU A 106 4.77 11.57 -29.32
CA GLU A 106 3.52 11.61 -28.57
C GLU A 106 2.86 10.22 -28.68
N GLU A 107 3.20 9.36 -27.73
CA GLU A 107 2.53 8.08 -27.57
C GLU A 107 1.13 8.29 -26.98
N ASP A 108 0.16 7.50 -27.45
CA ASP A 108 -1.18 7.45 -26.87
C ASP A 108 -1.10 7.10 -25.37
N ALA A 109 -1.67 7.97 -24.53
CA ALA A 109 -1.65 7.81 -23.08
C ALA A 109 -2.30 6.47 -22.66
N ASP A 110 -3.32 6.02 -23.39
CA ASP A 110 -3.97 4.75 -23.11
C ASP A 110 -3.08 3.56 -23.51
N ALA A 111 -2.29 3.69 -24.57
CA ALA A 111 -1.30 2.68 -24.96
C ALA A 111 -0.20 2.55 -23.90
N ILE A 112 0.31 3.67 -23.38
CA ILE A 112 1.30 3.68 -22.30
C ILE A 112 0.72 3.02 -21.04
N LEU A 113 -0.53 3.34 -20.68
CA LEU A 113 -1.17 2.76 -19.51
C LEU A 113 -1.38 1.25 -19.65
N ARG A 114 -1.84 0.78 -20.81
CA ARG A 114 -1.98 -0.66 -21.10
C ARG A 114 -0.65 -1.40 -20.99
N GLU A 115 0.42 -0.82 -21.53
CA GLU A 115 1.77 -1.38 -21.42
C GLU A 115 2.22 -1.42 -19.96
N ALA A 116 2.00 -0.35 -19.19
CA ALA A 116 2.33 -0.30 -17.77
C ALA A 116 1.60 -1.39 -16.98
N ILE A 117 0.29 -1.59 -17.23
CA ILE A 117 -0.51 -2.65 -16.59
C ILE A 117 0.05 -4.04 -16.91
N SER A 118 0.49 -4.29 -18.15
CA SER A 118 1.08 -5.58 -18.55
C SER A 118 2.38 -5.92 -17.81
N LYS A 119 3.10 -4.88 -17.34
CA LYS A 119 4.36 -5.02 -16.60
C LYS A 119 4.16 -5.19 -15.09
N ILE A 120 2.95 -5.04 -14.56
CA ILE A 120 2.70 -5.16 -13.12
C ILE A 120 2.84 -6.62 -12.68
N ASP A 121 3.70 -6.87 -11.68
CA ASP A 121 3.73 -8.17 -10.99
C ASP A 121 2.52 -8.30 -10.06
N VAL A 122 1.47 -8.96 -10.59
CA VAL A 122 0.21 -9.21 -9.90
C VAL A 122 0.41 -9.99 -8.60
N ARG A 123 1.43 -10.86 -8.50
CA ARG A 123 1.67 -11.65 -7.29
C ARG A 123 2.18 -10.78 -6.15
N ARG A 124 3.15 -9.89 -6.43
CA ARG A 124 3.66 -8.92 -5.46
C ARG A 124 2.57 -7.93 -5.04
N LEU A 125 1.81 -7.41 -5.99
CA LEU A 125 0.68 -6.52 -5.71
C LEU A 125 -0.37 -7.22 -4.84
N GLY A 126 -0.72 -8.46 -5.18
CA GLY A 126 -1.65 -9.29 -4.41
C GLY A 126 -1.18 -9.52 -2.97
N ALA A 127 0.10 -9.86 -2.76
CA ALA A 127 0.65 -10.02 -1.42
C ALA A 127 0.62 -8.71 -0.60
N SER A 128 0.84 -7.56 -1.23
CA SER A 128 0.71 -6.25 -0.57
C SER A 128 -0.75 -5.95 -0.19
N LEU A 129 -1.68 -6.20 -1.11
CA LEU A 129 -3.12 -6.04 -0.88
C LEU A 129 -3.64 -6.96 0.23
N SER A 130 -3.24 -8.23 0.25
CA SER A 130 -3.64 -9.15 1.30
C SER A 130 -3.11 -8.72 2.67
N LYS A 131 -1.84 -8.29 2.76
CA LYS A 131 -1.27 -7.74 4.00
C LYS A 131 -2.04 -6.53 4.49
N LYS A 132 -2.34 -5.58 3.59
CA LYS A 132 -3.15 -4.40 3.91
C LYS A 132 -4.56 -4.77 4.36
N ALA A 133 -5.15 -5.80 3.76
CA ALA A 133 -6.47 -6.28 4.13
C ALA A 133 -6.50 -6.88 5.54
N PHE A 134 -5.43 -7.54 6.00
CA PHE A 134 -5.34 -8.14 7.34
C PHE A 134 -4.56 -7.28 8.36
N GLN A 135 -4.36 -5.99 8.07
CA GLN A 135 -3.53 -5.13 8.92
C GLN A 135 -4.13 -4.89 10.32
N ASP A 136 -5.46 -4.92 10.45
CA ASP A 136 -6.17 -4.68 11.71
C ASP A 136 -6.47 -5.96 12.50
N TYR A 137 -5.86 -7.08 12.13
CA TYR A 137 -6.04 -8.34 12.84
C TYR A 137 -5.11 -8.40 14.04
N GLU A 138 -5.71 -8.61 15.20
CA GLU A 138 -5.03 -8.81 16.47
C GLU A 138 -5.19 -10.28 16.88
N LEU A 139 -4.07 -10.91 17.19
CA LEU A 139 -3.99 -12.30 17.64
C LEU A 139 -3.44 -12.28 19.07
N THR A 140 -4.22 -12.81 20.01
CA THR A 140 -3.81 -12.91 21.41
C THR A 140 -3.96 -14.36 21.87
N LEU A 141 -2.86 -14.91 22.36
CA LEU A 141 -2.84 -16.22 23.00
C LEU A 141 -2.99 -16.01 24.51
N ASP A 142 -3.94 -16.71 25.12
CA ASP A 142 -4.10 -16.68 26.56
C ASP A 142 -2.86 -17.24 27.28
N ASN A 143 -2.62 -16.81 28.51
CA ASN A 143 -1.46 -17.22 29.31
C ASN A 143 -1.41 -18.75 29.55
N SER A 144 -2.55 -19.41 29.46
CA SER A 144 -2.67 -20.86 29.56
C SER A 144 -2.27 -21.61 28.28
N GLY A 145 -2.11 -20.91 27.15
CA GLY A 145 -1.92 -21.51 25.84
C GLY A 145 -3.15 -22.24 25.29
N HIS A 146 -4.29 -22.24 26.01
CA HIS A 146 -5.47 -23.01 25.61
C HIS A 146 -6.45 -22.23 24.73
N VAL A 147 -6.39 -20.90 24.72
CA VAL A 147 -7.35 -20.07 23.99
C VAL A 147 -6.61 -19.07 23.11
N LEU A 148 -6.81 -19.14 21.80
CA LEU A 148 -6.40 -18.11 20.85
C LEU A 148 -7.60 -17.24 20.53
N SER A 149 -7.49 -15.94 20.82
CA SER A 149 -8.48 -14.94 20.46
C SER A 149 -8.01 -14.17 19.22
N ILE A 150 -8.90 -14.06 18.24
CA ILE A 150 -8.71 -13.28 17.01
C ILE A 150 -9.74 -12.16 16.98
N SER A 151 -9.28 -10.92 16.87
CA SER A 151 -10.13 -9.73 16.72
C SER A 151 -9.74 -8.91 15.49
N SER A 152 -10.75 -8.36 14.80
CA SER A 152 -10.58 -7.34 13.75
C SER A 152 -11.67 -6.29 13.88
N GLN A 153 -11.26 -5.02 13.94
CA GLN A 153 -12.16 -3.88 14.09
C GLN A 153 -12.88 -3.58 12.77
N ASN A 154 -12.18 -3.66 11.63
CA ASN A 154 -12.74 -3.33 10.33
C ASN A 154 -13.74 -4.37 9.85
N ASP A 155 -13.47 -5.65 10.12
CA ASP A 155 -14.39 -6.73 9.76
C ASP A 155 -15.45 -6.98 10.85
N GLY A 156 -15.28 -6.38 12.04
CA GLY A 156 -16.13 -6.63 13.20
C GLY A 156 -16.10 -8.10 13.64
N LEU A 157 -14.93 -8.72 13.50
CA LEU A 157 -14.68 -10.13 13.81
C LEU A 157 -14.17 -10.25 15.25
N TYR A 158 -14.78 -11.15 16.02
CA TYR A 158 -14.25 -11.64 17.28
C TYR A 158 -14.47 -13.15 17.34
N LYS A 159 -13.39 -13.93 17.35
CA LYS A 159 -13.45 -15.40 17.42
C LYS A 159 -12.45 -15.89 18.47
N GLN A 160 -12.90 -16.82 19.30
CA GLN A 160 -12.05 -17.55 20.24
C GLN A 160 -11.97 -19.00 19.78
N ILE A 161 -10.77 -19.56 19.77
CA ILE A 161 -10.50 -20.96 19.42
C ILE A 161 -9.84 -21.60 20.64
N SER A 162 -10.48 -22.64 21.17
CA SER A 162 -9.94 -23.43 22.28
C SER A 162 -9.19 -24.66 21.77
N PHE A 163 -8.02 -24.94 22.35
CA PHE A 163 -7.18 -26.08 22.05
C PHE A 163 -7.22 -27.11 23.18
N ALA A 164 -7.15 -28.40 22.82
CA ALA A 164 -7.10 -29.50 23.80
C ALA A 164 -5.79 -29.55 24.58
N SER A 165 -4.69 -29.03 24.01
CA SER A 165 -3.37 -28.95 24.63
C SER A 165 -2.89 -27.50 24.64
N ALA A 166 -2.06 -27.15 25.61
CA ALA A 166 -1.49 -25.80 25.71
C ALA A 166 -0.58 -25.55 24.52
N VAL A 167 -0.91 -24.55 23.71
CA VAL A 167 -0.11 -24.08 22.58
C VAL A 167 1.07 -23.28 23.10
N GLU A 168 2.25 -23.50 22.54
CA GLU A 168 3.46 -22.77 22.92
C GLU A 168 3.58 -21.44 22.15
N ASP A 169 3.38 -21.48 20.84
CA ASP A 169 3.58 -20.32 19.95
C ASP A 169 2.68 -20.41 18.71
N PHE A 170 2.52 -19.29 18.01
CA PHE A 170 1.90 -19.24 16.70
C PHE A 170 2.72 -18.35 15.75
N ARG A 171 2.70 -18.70 14.47
CA ARG A 171 3.40 -17.94 13.42
C ARG A 171 2.53 -17.77 12.18
N VAL A 172 2.66 -16.63 11.54
CA VAL A 172 2.04 -16.40 10.24
C VAL A 172 2.83 -17.18 9.18
N LEU A 173 2.18 -18.17 8.54
CA LEU A 173 2.80 -18.95 7.48
C LEU A 173 2.78 -18.20 6.15
N ASN A 174 1.61 -17.67 5.78
CA ASN A 174 1.39 -17.09 4.47
C ASN A 174 0.31 -16.00 4.52
N CYS A 175 0.47 -14.97 3.69
CA CYS A 175 -0.52 -13.94 3.48
C CYS A 175 -0.50 -13.56 2.00
N ARG A 176 -1.50 -14.03 1.24
CA ARG A 176 -1.55 -13.90 -0.22
C ARG A 176 -2.98 -13.74 -0.74
N MET A 177 -3.12 -13.34 -2.00
CA MET A 177 -4.38 -13.45 -2.73
C MET A 177 -4.54 -14.87 -3.26
N VAL A 178 -5.75 -15.43 -3.11
CA VAL A 178 -6.17 -16.72 -3.65
C VAL A 178 -7.33 -16.46 -4.59
N GLY A 179 -7.04 -16.39 -5.89
CA GLY A 179 -7.98 -15.90 -6.90
C GLY A 179 -8.00 -14.37 -7.00
N ASP A 180 -8.98 -13.83 -7.72
CA ASP A 180 -8.97 -12.43 -8.15
C ASP A 180 -9.28 -11.44 -7.01
N ARG A 181 -10.13 -11.87 -6.05
CA ARG A 181 -10.69 -10.98 -5.03
C ARG A 181 -10.57 -11.50 -3.60
N THR A 182 -10.11 -12.73 -3.41
CA THR A 182 -10.08 -13.34 -2.08
C THR A 182 -8.67 -13.25 -1.51
N ALA A 183 -8.54 -12.60 -0.35
CA ALA A 183 -7.31 -12.60 0.43
C ALA A 183 -7.33 -13.77 1.42
N GLN A 184 -6.18 -14.42 1.57
CA GLN A 184 -5.98 -15.55 2.48
C GLN A 184 -4.84 -15.25 3.46
N LEU A 185 -5.12 -15.43 4.74
CA LEU A 185 -4.14 -15.42 5.83
C LEU A 185 -4.05 -16.83 6.44
N GLN A 186 -2.85 -17.40 6.47
CA GLN A 186 -2.57 -18.70 7.07
C GLN A 186 -1.70 -18.53 8.31
N ILE A 187 -2.14 -19.09 9.43
CA ILE A 187 -1.45 -19.05 10.72
C ILE A 187 -1.23 -20.49 11.16
N ALA A 188 0.02 -20.85 11.46
CA ALA A 188 0.34 -22.10 12.12
C ALA A 188 0.40 -21.88 13.63
N VAL A 189 -0.36 -22.68 14.36
CA VAL A 189 -0.37 -22.74 15.81
C VAL A 189 0.43 -23.98 16.21
N GLN A 190 1.61 -23.80 16.81
CA GLN A 190 2.49 -24.91 17.18
C GLN A 190 1.90 -25.64 18.36
N GLN A 191 1.57 -26.91 18.14
CA GLN A 191 1.22 -27.78 19.24
C GLN A 191 2.52 -28.29 19.87
N PRO A 192 2.58 -28.43 21.20
CA PRO A 192 3.67 -29.17 21.80
C PRO A 192 3.61 -30.53 21.13
N VAL A 193 4.74 -30.96 20.56
CA VAL A 193 4.88 -32.34 20.08
C VAL A 193 4.68 -33.15 21.34
N ASN A 194 3.46 -33.62 21.56
CA ASN A 194 3.19 -34.62 22.56
C ASN A 194 4.13 -35.72 22.15
N PHE A 195 5.22 -35.84 22.89
CA PHE A 195 6.17 -36.91 22.77
C PHE A 195 5.31 -38.14 23.06
N PHE A 196 4.66 -38.66 22.03
CA PHE A 196 4.36 -40.06 21.87
C PHE A 196 5.74 -40.74 21.78
N VAL A 197 6.56 -40.62 22.83
CA VAL A 197 7.18 -41.81 23.39
C VAL A 197 5.97 -42.64 23.78
N ASN A 198 5.49 -43.42 22.82
CA ASN A 198 5.33 -44.84 22.97
C ASN A 198 5.63 -45.29 24.41
N ALA A 199 4.67 -45.06 25.32
CA ALA A 199 4.41 -45.98 26.41
C ALA A 199 3.74 -47.22 25.79
N VAL A 200 4.39 -47.78 24.77
CA VAL A 200 4.18 -49.14 24.32
C VAL A 200 4.75 -49.97 25.47
N HIS A 201 3.85 -50.29 26.39
CA HIS A 201 3.72 -51.64 26.91
C HIS A 201 5.05 -52.38 27.11
N ALA A 202 5.81 -52.00 28.14
CA ALA A 202 6.47 -53.02 28.94
C ALA A 202 5.37 -53.77 29.71
N VAL A 203 4.79 -54.76 29.04
CA VAL A 203 3.91 -55.77 29.62
C VAL A 203 4.70 -56.47 30.73
N GLN A 204 4.38 -56.18 31.99
CA GLN A 204 4.50 -57.19 33.04
C GLN A 204 3.16 -57.89 33.18
N PRO A 205 3.09 -59.23 33.02
CA PRO A 205 1.91 -59.99 33.38
C PRO A 205 1.90 -60.13 34.91
N VAL A 206 1.11 -59.31 35.60
CA VAL A 206 0.72 -59.62 36.99
C VAL A 206 -0.67 -60.23 36.94
N GLN A 207 -0.71 -61.48 37.40
CA GLN A 207 -1.88 -62.31 37.49
C GLN A 207 -2.97 -61.67 38.35
N ALA A 208 -4.19 -61.98 37.96
CA ALA A 208 -5.43 -61.57 38.58
C ALA A 208 -5.51 -61.88 40.09
N SER A 209 -6.06 -60.94 40.86
CA SER A 209 -7.06 -61.27 41.88
C SER A 209 -7.95 -60.05 42.18
N SER A 210 -9.16 -60.11 41.64
CA SER A 210 -10.43 -59.75 42.30
C SER A 210 -10.44 -58.64 43.35
N ALA A 211 -11.06 -57.50 43.02
CA ALA A 211 -12.07 -56.88 43.89
C ALA A 211 -12.99 -55.97 43.08
N CYS A 212 -14.25 -56.37 43.06
CA CYS A 212 -15.42 -55.68 42.53
C CYS A 212 -15.73 -54.41 43.34
N VAL A 213 -15.83 -53.25 42.71
CA VAL A 213 -16.60 -52.11 43.23
C VAL A 213 -17.47 -51.57 42.11
N LYS A 214 -18.76 -51.94 42.15
CA LYS A 214 -19.84 -51.36 41.35
C LYS A 214 -20.13 -49.95 41.87
N LEU A 215 -19.95 -48.93 41.03
CA LEU A 215 -20.64 -47.65 41.19
C LEU A 215 -21.41 -47.38 39.91
N ALA A 216 -22.73 -47.53 40.02
CA ALA A 216 -23.69 -47.28 38.97
C ALA A 216 -23.90 -45.76 38.82
N TRP A 217 -23.71 -45.24 37.61
CA TRP A 217 -24.24 -43.95 37.21
C TRP A 217 -25.33 -44.16 36.16
N ALA A 218 -26.54 -43.76 36.53
CA ALA A 218 -27.75 -43.82 35.73
C ALA A 218 -27.76 -42.71 34.66
N PRO A 219 -28.29 -42.97 33.45
CA PRO A 219 -28.48 -41.93 32.45
C PRO A 219 -29.76 -41.13 32.74
N ARG A 220 -29.63 -39.80 32.84
CA ARG A 220 -30.77 -38.88 32.85
C ARG A 220 -31.35 -38.75 31.44
N LYS A 221 -32.63 -39.11 31.31
CA LYS A 221 -33.52 -38.72 30.21
C LYS A 221 -33.84 -37.22 30.30
N CYS A 222 -33.61 -36.48 29.22
CA CYS A 222 -34.32 -35.25 28.87
C CYS A 222 -34.76 -35.44 27.41
N ILE A 223 -35.99 -35.90 27.16
CA ILE A 223 -37.20 -35.09 26.88
C ILE A 223 -37.02 -34.13 25.70
N SER A 224 -37.75 -34.50 24.65
CA SER A 224 -38.08 -33.87 23.38
C SER A 224 -38.24 -32.35 23.35
N GLY A 225 -37.74 -31.73 22.27
CA GLY A 225 -38.10 -30.35 21.90
C GLY A 225 -37.78 -30.02 20.44
N ARG A 226 -38.80 -30.13 19.60
CA ARG A 226 -39.06 -29.45 18.30
C ARG A 226 -38.04 -29.52 17.16
N ARG A 227 -38.57 -30.10 16.07
CA ARG A 227 -38.15 -30.04 14.66
C ARG A 227 -37.97 -28.58 14.20
N ASP A 228 -36.89 -28.32 13.50
CA ASP A 228 -36.93 -27.62 12.22
C ASP A 228 -35.97 -28.32 11.26
N ASN A 229 -36.56 -28.85 10.19
CA ASN A 229 -35.91 -29.50 9.06
C ASN A 229 -35.24 -28.44 8.18
N SER A 230 -33.93 -28.52 7.98
CA SER A 230 -33.34 -28.17 6.69
C SER A 230 -32.32 -29.23 6.29
N HIS A 231 -32.76 -30.02 5.32
CA HIS A 231 -32.04 -31.12 4.70
C HIS A 231 -31.13 -30.52 3.64
N TYR A 232 -29.81 -30.50 3.86
CA TYR A 232 -28.84 -30.25 2.80
C TYR A 232 -28.27 -31.61 2.39
N GLU A 233 -28.71 -32.10 1.22
CA GLU A 233 -28.14 -33.29 0.60
C GLU A 233 -26.67 -33.03 0.24
N ILE A 234 -25.79 -33.80 0.87
CA ILE A 234 -24.38 -33.90 0.53
C ILE A 234 -24.31 -34.73 -0.76
N SER A 235 -24.26 -34.04 -1.90
CA SER A 235 -23.88 -34.67 -3.17
C SER A 235 -22.37 -34.92 -3.16
N LYS A 236 -22.00 -36.19 -3.24
CA LYS A 236 -20.61 -36.64 -3.43
C LYS A 236 -20.21 -36.39 -4.90
N PRO A 237 -18.99 -35.89 -5.18
CA PRO A 237 -18.50 -35.82 -6.55
C PRO A 237 -18.10 -37.23 -7.06
N PRO A 238 -18.24 -37.52 -8.37
CA PRO A 238 -17.83 -38.79 -8.93
C PRO A 238 -16.31 -38.86 -9.10
N ILE A 239 -15.76 -40.02 -8.72
CA ILE A 239 -14.39 -40.45 -8.94
C ILE A 239 -14.27 -40.90 -10.40
N TYR A 240 -13.47 -40.22 -11.21
CA TYR A 240 -13.00 -40.77 -12.49
C TYR A 240 -11.73 -41.59 -12.22
N ALA A 241 -11.88 -42.90 -12.35
CA ALA A 241 -10.78 -43.82 -12.57
C ALA A 241 -10.50 -43.87 -14.07
N THR A 242 -9.26 -43.67 -14.49
CA THR A 242 -8.80 -44.08 -15.82
C THR A 242 -7.38 -44.61 -15.72
N GLN A 243 -7.19 -45.72 -16.43
CA GLN A 243 -6.23 -46.78 -16.19
C GLN A 243 -4.82 -46.44 -16.69
N GLN A 244 -3.84 -47.02 -15.99
CA GLN A 244 -2.51 -47.30 -16.51
C GLN A 244 -2.62 -48.36 -17.61
N GLU A 245 -2.01 -48.11 -18.77
CA GLU A 245 -1.41 -49.16 -19.59
C GLU A 245 0.05 -48.81 -19.86
N ASN A 246 0.89 -49.82 -19.63
CA ASN A 246 2.31 -49.85 -19.93
C ASN A 246 2.50 -50.06 -21.43
N SER A 247 3.51 -49.41 -22.02
CA SER A 247 4.32 -50.02 -23.07
C SER A 247 5.65 -49.28 -23.19
N ASP A 248 6.70 -49.95 -22.72
CA ASP A 248 8.08 -49.69 -23.12
C ASP A 248 8.29 -50.15 -24.56
N SER A 249 8.93 -49.31 -25.38
CA SER A 249 9.81 -49.79 -26.45
C SER A 249 10.68 -48.65 -26.98
N GLU A 250 11.99 -48.87 -26.89
CA GLU A 250 13.09 -48.09 -27.44
C GLU A 250 12.99 -47.96 -28.97
N SER A 251 13.45 -46.83 -29.51
CA SER A 251 14.41 -46.83 -30.63
C SER A 251 14.87 -45.42 -30.97
N GLU A 252 16.19 -45.28 -31.03
CA GLU A 252 16.91 -44.17 -31.63
C GLU A 252 16.62 -44.09 -33.14
N SER A 253 16.49 -42.87 -33.71
CA SER A 253 17.20 -42.51 -34.93
C SER A 253 17.01 -41.03 -35.31
N LYS A 254 18.08 -40.54 -35.92
CA LYS A 254 18.36 -39.19 -36.43
C LYS A 254 17.52 -38.86 -37.67
N THR A 255 17.27 -37.57 -37.92
CA THR A 255 17.67 -36.78 -39.12
C THR A 255 16.66 -35.68 -39.47
N ALA A 256 17.20 -34.63 -40.11
CA ALA A 256 16.60 -33.35 -40.43
C ALA A 256 15.72 -33.34 -41.69
N SER A 257 14.78 -32.39 -41.76
CA SER A 257 14.33 -31.59 -42.93
C SER A 257 13.05 -30.84 -42.52
N GLU A 258 13.04 -29.50 -42.45
CA GLU A 258 12.58 -28.59 -43.53
C GLU A 258 11.20 -28.93 -44.10
N ALA A 259 10.18 -28.13 -43.77
CA ALA A 259 9.33 -27.41 -44.73
C ALA A 259 8.16 -26.70 -44.04
N GLU A 260 7.82 -25.57 -44.63
CA GLU A 260 6.78 -24.59 -44.29
C GLU A 260 5.37 -25.18 -44.19
N SER A 261 4.54 -24.60 -43.33
CA SER A 261 3.11 -24.39 -43.65
C SER A 261 2.48 -23.35 -42.71
N GLU A 262 2.18 -22.20 -43.28
CA GLU A 262 1.21 -21.24 -42.81
C GLU A 262 -0.20 -21.88 -42.77
N SER A 263 -0.99 -21.57 -41.74
CA SER A 263 -2.44 -21.34 -41.88
C SER A 263 -3.06 -20.83 -40.58
N GLU A 264 -3.54 -19.59 -40.67
CA GLU A 264 -4.87 -19.12 -40.25
C GLU A 264 -5.47 -19.71 -38.97
N THR A 265 -5.55 -18.87 -37.93
CA THR A 265 -6.54 -19.04 -36.86
C THR A 265 -7.38 -17.76 -36.78
N GLN A 266 -8.63 -17.87 -37.24
CA GLN A 266 -9.64 -16.83 -37.15
C GLN A 266 -10.13 -16.66 -35.70
N GLU A 267 -10.18 -15.40 -35.27
CA GLU A 267 -10.94 -14.92 -34.12
C GLU A 267 -12.45 -15.10 -34.30
N ASN A 268 -13.15 -15.38 -33.20
CA ASN A 268 -14.47 -14.80 -32.93
C ASN A 268 -14.76 -14.85 -31.42
N VAL A 269 -14.62 -13.70 -30.76
CA VAL A 269 -15.08 -13.43 -29.38
C VAL A 269 -16.15 -12.34 -29.42
N PRO A 270 -17.26 -12.43 -28.63
CA PRO A 270 -18.40 -11.54 -28.79
C PRO A 270 -18.17 -10.14 -28.19
N GLN A 271 -18.63 -9.14 -28.94
CA GLN A 271 -18.83 -7.76 -28.50
C GLN A 271 -20.01 -7.67 -27.53
N ASP A 272 -19.75 -7.35 -26.26
CA ASP A 272 -20.67 -6.52 -25.46
C ASP A 272 -20.00 -6.07 -24.16
N LYS A 273 -19.52 -4.81 -24.09
CA LYS A 273 -19.17 -4.06 -22.85
C LYS A 273 -18.56 -2.65 -23.11
N GLY A 274 -19.00 -1.95 -24.15
CA GLY A 274 -18.47 -0.61 -24.50
C GLY A 274 -19.19 0.60 -23.90
N ALA A 275 -20.35 0.43 -23.25
CA ALA A 275 -21.26 1.56 -23.02
C ALA A 275 -21.15 2.29 -21.66
N ILE A 276 -20.32 1.84 -20.71
CA ILE A 276 -20.33 2.39 -19.33
C ILE A 276 -19.20 3.41 -19.08
N LEU A 277 -18.15 3.45 -19.91
CA LEU A 277 -16.97 4.30 -19.67
C LEU A 277 -17.04 5.72 -20.27
N ALA A 278 -17.96 5.98 -21.22
CA ALA A 278 -18.05 7.27 -21.91
C ALA A 278 -18.75 8.38 -21.09
N ALA A 279 -19.51 8.05 -20.05
CA ALA A 279 -20.28 9.05 -19.29
C ALA A 279 -19.48 9.76 -18.18
N ALA A 280 -18.29 9.27 -17.81
CA ALA A 280 -17.52 9.82 -16.68
C ALA A 280 -16.46 10.88 -17.08
N LEU A 281 -16.17 11.05 -18.37
CA LEU A 281 -15.09 11.92 -18.87
C LEU A 281 -15.57 13.29 -19.41
N GLY A 282 -16.88 13.55 -19.45
CA GLY A 282 -17.46 14.74 -20.11
C GLY A 282 -17.58 16.02 -19.26
N LEU A 283 -16.98 16.13 -18.07
CA LEU A 283 -17.24 17.25 -17.15
C LEU A 283 -16.04 18.16 -16.80
N VAL A 284 -14.88 18.00 -17.43
CA VAL A 284 -13.66 18.74 -17.03
C VAL A 284 -13.01 19.58 -18.14
N GLN A 285 -13.55 19.59 -19.37
CA GLN A 285 -12.91 20.26 -20.52
C GLN A 285 -13.47 21.64 -20.92
N ASN A 286 -14.40 22.22 -20.15
CA ASN A 286 -15.10 23.45 -20.55
C ASN A 286 -14.57 24.77 -19.94
N GLU A 287 -13.42 24.81 -19.27
CA GLU A 287 -12.94 26.06 -18.60
C GLU A 287 -11.61 26.65 -19.12
N LEU A 288 -11.03 26.17 -20.23
CA LEU A 288 -9.68 26.58 -20.64
C LEU A 288 -9.50 27.05 -22.09
N SER A 289 -10.58 27.29 -22.83
CA SER A 289 -10.48 27.64 -24.25
C SER A 289 -11.42 28.77 -24.67
N GLU A 290 -11.28 29.94 -24.05
CA GLU A 290 -11.78 31.22 -24.60
C GLU A 290 -10.78 32.34 -24.27
N ASP A 291 -9.89 32.64 -25.21
CA ASP A 291 -9.35 33.99 -25.52
C ASP A 291 -8.07 33.88 -26.38
N SER A 292 -8.26 33.62 -27.67
CA SER A 292 -7.23 33.84 -28.71
C SER A 292 -7.92 34.01 -30.06
N GLN A 293 -8.44 35.22 -30.31
CA GLN A 293 -8.74 35.70 -31.65
C GLN A 293 -8.12 37.10 -31.82
N SER A 294 -7.11 37.15 -32.69
CA SER A 294 -6.59 38.35 -33.33
C SER A 294 -7.49 38.78 -34.50
N PRO A 295 -7.37 40.04 -34.95
CA PRO A 295 -7.21 40.22 -36.39
C PRO A 295 -6.13 41.24 -36.77
N ASP A 296 -5.38 40.83 -37.80
CA ASP A 296 -4.86 41.52 -38.98
C ASP A 296 -4.34 42.98 -38.98
N GLU A 297 -3.13 43.07 -39.55
CA GLU A 297 -2.58 44.02 -40.52
C GLU A 297 -2.92 45.51 -40.42
N ILE A 298 -1.86 46.34 -40.42
CA ILE A 298 -1.58 47.41 -41.40
C ILE A 298 -0.19 47.99 -41.09
N GLU A 299 0.71 47.98 -42.08
CA GLU A 299 1.93 48.80 -42.16
C GLU A 299 1.58 50.30 -42.30
N PRO A 300 2.34 51.25 -41.74
CA PRO A 300 3.45 51.79 -42.53
C PRO A 300 4.66 52.37 -41.74
N VAL A 301 5.84 52.17 -42.34
CA VAL A 301 6.89 53.15 -42.70
C VAL A 301 6.96 54.50 -41.96
N HIS A 302 8.18 54.80 -41.49
CA HIS A 302 8.79 56.11 -41.11
C HIS A 302 8.20 56.93 -39.95
N LEU A 303 8.81 56.82 -38.76
CA LEU A 303 9.29 57.98 -37.97
C LEU A 303 10.22 57.54 -36.82
N GLU A 304 11.49 57.30 -37.14
CA GLU A 304 12.56 57.25 -36.15
C GLU A 304 12.87 58.65 -35.58
N THR A 305 13.44 58.66 -34.38
CA THR A 305 14.16 59.77 -33.72
C THR A 305 13.48 60.75 -32.73
N HIS A 306 12.37 60.42 -32.04
CA HIS A 306 12.01 61.21 -30.83
C HIS A 306 11.37 60.48 -29.61
N LYS A 307 11.19 59.15 -29.63
CA LYS A 307 10.51 58.39 -28.54
C LYS A 307 11.42 57.67 -27.53
N GLN A 308 12.70 58.00 -27.43
CA GLN A 308 13.66 57.28 -26.56
C GLN A 308 13.88 57.89 -25.15
N ARG A 309 13.23 59.01 -24.79
CA ARG A 309 13.46 59.66 -23.48
C ARG A 309 12.42 59.38 -22.40
N ASP A 310 11.20 58.94 -22.74
CA ASP A 310 10.11 58.77 -21.76
C ASP A 310 9.79 57.30 -21.39
N SER A 311 10.43 56.31 -22.01
CA SER A 311 10.19 54.87 -21.72
C SER A 311 11.09 54.30 -20.62
N LYS A 312 12.25 54.92 -20.34
CA LYS A 312 13.21 54.48 -19.32
C LYS A 312 12.69 54.49 -17.87
N PRO A 313 11.84 55.44 -17.39
CA PRO A 313 11.39 55.43 -16.00
C PRO A 313 10.36 54.33 -15.69
N LYS A 314 9.63 53.80 -16.68
CA LYS A 314 8.65 52.71 -16.48
C LYS A 314 9.33 51.35 -16.29
N GLU A 315 10.47 51.11 -16.93
CA GLU A 315 11.19 49.85 -16.81
C GLU A 315 11.85 49.71 -15.42
N HIS A 316 12.40 50.80 -14.88
CA HIS A 316 13.01 50.81 -13.54
C HIS A 316 11.98 50.48 -12.43
N LYS A 317 10.76 51.03 -12.52
CA LYS A 317 9.67 50.70 -11.60
C LYS A 317 9.25 49.21 -11.68
N ARG A 318 9.20 48.62 -12.88
CA ARG A 318 8.90 47.18 -13.02
C ARG A 318 10.01 46.29 -12.46
N LYS A 319 11.29 46.66 -12.64
CA LYS A 319 12.43 45.93 -12.06
C LYS A 319 12.42 46.00 -10.53
N GLN A 320 12.19 47.17 -9.94
CA GLN A 320 12.06 47.32 -8.49
C GLN A 320 10.89 46.52 -7.91
N SER A 321 9.71 46.57 -8.53
CA SER A 321 8.54 45.79 -8.09
C SER A 321 8.79 44.27 -8.15
N LYS A 322 9.46 43.78 -9.20
CA LYS A 322 9.84 42.36 -9.30
C LYS A 322 10.85 41.95 -8.23
N ALA A 323 11.83 42.81 -7.93
CA ALA A 323 12.82 42.55 -6.88
C ALA A 323 12.17 42.50 -5.48
N GLU A 324 11.26 43.43 -5.19
CA GLU A 324 10.53 43.45 -3.92
C GLU A 324 9.62 42.23 -3.75
N ARG A 325 8.92 41.80 -4.81
CA ARG A 325 8.11 40.57 -4.79
C ARG A 325 8.97 39.33 -4.53
N LYS A 326 10.15 39.23 -5.15
CA LYS A 326 11.09 38.13 -4.90
C LYS A 326 11.57 38.12 -3.45
N LYS A 327 11.88 39.29 -2.88
CA LYS A 327 12.28 39.42 -1.47
C LYS A 327 11.15 38.97 -0.52
N ARG A 328 9.91 39.42 -0.75
CA ARG A 328 8.75 39.00 0.06
C ARG A 328 8.49 37.48 0.01
N VAL A 329 8.71 36.85 -1.15
CA VAL A 329 8.58 35.39 -1.29
C VAL A 329 9.70 34.66 -0.54
N ALA A 330 10.94 35.16 -0.64
CA ALA A 330 12.08 34.60 0.09
C ALA A 330 11.87 34.69 1.62
N ASP A 331 11.41 35.84 2.13
CA ASP A 331 11.14 36.05 3.55
C ASP A 331 10.02 35.12 4.06
N LYS A 332 8.94 34.92 3.28
CA LYS A 332 7.88 33.96 3.62
C LYS A 332 8.40 32.52 3.65
N LYS A 333 9.26 32.15 2.70
CA LYS A 333 9.87 30.81 2.65
C LYS A 333 10.80 30.58 3.84
N ALA A 334 11.60 31.59 4.22
CA ALA A 334 12.46 31.53 5.39
C ALA A 334 11.66 31.33 6.69
N LYS A 335 10.57 32.10 6.89
CA LYS A 335 9.68 31.94 8.05
C LYS A 335 9.05 30.54 8.14
N LEU A 336 8.62 29.97 7.01
CA LEU A 336 8.01 28.64 6.96
C LEU A 336 9.04 27.54 7.28
N ILE A 337 10.29 27.71 6.86
CA ILE A 337 11.40 26.80 7.22
C ILE A 337 11.69 26.87 8.72
N GLU A 338 11.73 28.07 9.29
CA GLU A 338 11.98 28.28 10.72
C GLU A 338 10.85 27.72 11.59
N GLU A 339 9.59 27.93 11.19
CA GLU A 339 8.41 27.34 11.84
C GLU A 339 8.45 25.81 11.82
N LYS A 340 8.80 25.22 10.66
CA LYS A 340 8.94 23.76 10.52
C LYS A 340 10.07 23.22 11.42
N ARG A 341 11.16 23.97 11.60
CA ARG A 341 12.28 23.60 12.49
C ARG A 341 11.83 23.63 13.96
N MET A 342 11.08 24.65 14.36
CA MET A 342 10.51 24.75 15.71
C MET A 342 9.50 23.63 16.01
N ARG A 343 8.68 23.25 15.02
CA ARG A 343 7.73 22.13 15.16
C ARG A 343 8.44 20.79 15.37
N ARG A 344 9.57 20.55 14.70
CA ARG A 344 10.41 19.35 14.91
C ARG A 344 11.03 19.32 16.31
N LEU A 345 11.52 20.46 16.79
CA LEU A 345 12.08 20.56 18.15
C LEU A 345 11.01 20.27 19.22
N ARG A 346 9.80 20.80 19.08
CA ARG A 346 8.69 20.49 19.99
C ARG A 346 8.32 19.00 19.97
N ALA A 347 8.15 18.41 18.79
CA ALA A 347 7.84 16.99 18.67
C ALA A 347 8.91 16.08 19.31
N ASN A 348 10.19 16.44 19.18
CA ASN A 348 11.28 15.70 19.84
C ASN A 348 11.23 15.84 21.37
N LEU A 349 10.87 17.02 21.88
CA LEU A 349 10.75 17.25 23.31
C LEU A 349 9.55 16.49 23.91
N ASP A 350 8.40 16.48 23.21
CA ASP A 350 7.22 15.69 23.59
C ASP A 350 7.53 14.19 23.60
N ASN A 351 8.29 13.70 22.61
CA ASN A 351 8.74 12.31 22.58
C ASN A 351 9.66 11.95 23.76
N GLN A 352 10.53 12.87 24.19
CA GLN A 352 11.38 12.65 25.37
C GLN A 352 10.57 12.60 26.67
N ILE A 353 9.57 13.48 26.82
CA ILE A 353 8.67 13.48 27.99
C ILE A 353 7.89 12.17 28.05
N ASN A 354 7.28 11.75 26.94
CA ASN A 354 6.52 10.50 26.88
C ASN A 354 7.42 9.27 27.12
N ALA A 355 8.68 9.30 26.66
CA ALA A 355 9.63 8.23 26.92
C ALA A 355 10.03 8.15 28.41
N ALA A 356 10.11 9.29 29.10
CA ALA A 356 10.40 9.34 30.53
C ALA A 356 9.22 8.84 31.37
N GLU A 357 7.98 9.23 31.04
CA GLU A 357 6.78 8.78 31.75
C GLU A 357 6.58 7.26 31.64
N ASN A 358 6.75 6.69 30.45
CA ASN A 358 6.64 5.24 30.24
C ASN A 358 7.75 4.44 30.96
N LYS A 359 8.89 5.05 31.28
CA LYS A 359 9.97 4.39 32.03
C LYS A 359 9.61 4.23 33.51
N SER A 360 8.78 5.12 34.07
CA SER A 360 8.38 5.10 35.48
C SER A 360 7.25 4.12 35.83
N GLU A 361 6.48 3.60 34.87
CA GLU A 361 5.37 2.67 35.14
C GLU A 361 5.74 1.18 35.06
N SER A 362 6.98 0.84 34.69
CA SER A 362 7.37 -0.56 34.43
C SER A 362 7.72 -1.43 35.65
N GLU A 363 7.65 -0.90 36.89
CA GLU A 363 8.07 -1.64 38.11
C GLU A 363 6.97 -2.47 38.80
N LYS A 364 5.75 -2.61 38.23
CA LYS A 364 4.69 -3.48 38.80
C LYS A 364 4.26 -4.56 37.81
N ALA A 365 5.13 -5.56 37.63
CA ALA A 365 4.91 -6.69 36.72
C ALA A 365 3.86 -7.67 37.28
N SER A 366 2.66 -7.62 36.69
CA SER A 366 1.76 -8.77 36.58
C SER A 366 2.08 -9.52 35.27
N PRO A 367 1.81 -10.84 35.18
CA PRO A 367 2.17 -11.63 34.01
C PRO A 367 1.46 -11.10 32.75
N GLN A 368 2.25 -10.54 31.83
CA GLN A 368 1.78 -9.90 30.61
C GLN A 368 1.32 -10.95 29.60
N SER A 369 0.08 -10.82 29.13
CA SER A 369 -0.42 -11.56 27.97
C SER A 369 0.37 -11.18 26.72
N VAL A 370 0.81 -12.17 25.95
CA VAL A 370 1.57 -11.96 24.71
C VAL A 370 0.61 -11.45 23.62
N VAL A 371 0.66 -10.15 23.34
CA VAL A 371 -0.06 -9.52 22.22
C VAL A 371 0.90 -9.34 21.06
N ILE A 372 0.71 -10.10 19.98
CA ILE A 372 1.49 -9.91 18.75
C ILE A 372 0.66 -9.06 17.80
N ASN A 373 1.04 -7.79 17.68
CA ASN A 373 0.50 -6.93 16.63
C ASN A 373 1.14 -7.34 15.30
N ILE A 374 0.31 -7.78 14.34
CA ILE A 374 0.75 -8.11 12.97
C ILE A 374 1.00 -6.82 12.18
N ASN A 375 1.88 -5.95 12.68
CA ASN A 375 2.34 -4.82 11.90
C ASN A 375 3.43 -5.32 10.96
N PHE A 376 3.06 -5.55 9.69
CA PHE A 376 4.00 -5.79 8.61
C PHE A 376 4.83 -4.53 8.37
N ALA A 377 5.85 -4.28 9.20
CA ALA A 377 6.81 -3.22 8.97
C ALA A 377 7.41 -3.45 7.57
N ASN A 378 7.35 -2.40 6.74
CA ASN A 378 7.78 -2.36 5.33
C ASN A 378 9.20 -2.92 5.13
N GLN A 379 9.36 -4.24 5.03
CA GLN A 379 10.57 -4.88 4.53
C GLN A 379 10.52 -4.98 3.00
N ASN A 380 10.29 -3.86 2.33
CA ASN A 380 10.51 -3.73 0.88
C ASN A 380 12.00 -3.41 0.60
N GLY A 381 12.90 -4.17 1.23
CA GLY A 381 14.33 -4.13 0.95
C GLY A 381 14.72 -5.39 0.20
N ASP A 382 15.20 -5.23 -1.02
CA ASP A 382 15.76 -6.27 -1.88
C ASP A 382 16.63 -7.24 -1.10
N SER A 383 16.37 -8.53 -1.24
CA SER A 383 17.26 -9.59 -0.79
C SER A 383 17.19 -10.76 -1.77
N GLN A 384 17.85 -10.58 -2.90
CA GLN A 384 18.53 -11.68 -3.57
C GLN A 384 19.94 -11.79 -2.98
N SER A 385 20.19 -12.77 -2.13
CA SER A 385 21.40 -13.59 -2.21
C SER A 385 21.27 -14.84 -1.36
N THR A 386 21.94 -15.87 -1.85
CA THR A 386 21.77 -17.28 -1.61
C THR A 386 22.57 -17.82 -0.42
N LYS A 387 21.95 -18.78 0.26
CA LYS A 387 22.49 -20.04 0.81
C LYS A 387 23.58 -20.04 1.90
N GLU A 388 23.30 -20.90 2.89
CA GLU A 388 24.20 -21.60 3.82
C GLU A 388 24.79 -20.73 4.95
N SER A 389 24.64 -21.03 6.24
CA SER A 389 24.71 -22.33 6.90
C SER A 389 24.21 -22.25 8.36
N ARG A 390 24.11 -23.45 8.97
CA ARG A 390 23.63 -23.83 10.30
C ARG A 390 24.21 -23.08 11.50
N ASN A 391 23.36 -23.03 12.54
CA ASN A 391 23.64 -23.11 13.98
C ASN A 391 24.46 -21.98 14.62
N GLN A 392 23.83 -21.20 15.51
CA GLN A 392 23.94 -21.46 16.96
C GLN A 392 23.03 -20.54 17.80
N ARG A 393 22.61 -21.13 18.91
CA ARG A 393 21.82 -20.58 20.02
C ARG A 393 22.49 -19.35 20.63
N LYS A 394 21.73 -18.28 20.86
CA LYS A 394 21.59 -17.57 22.16
C LYS A 394 20.73 -16.31 21.99
N SER A 395 19.54 -16.38 22.55
CA SER A 395 18.73 -15.22 22.92
C SER A 395 19.55 -14.28 23.79
N ARG A 396 19.81 -13.07 23.28
CA ARG A 396 20.16 -11.90 24.07
C ARG A 396 19.26 -10.77 23.58
N SER A 397 18.45 -10.28 24.50
CA SER A 397 17.69 -9.04 24.45
C SER A 397 18.42 -7.94 23.67
N ARG A 398 17.92 -7.65 22.46
CA ARG A 398 18.35 -6.47 21.71
C ARG A 398 17.64 -5.26 22.30
N SER A 399 18.34 -4.50 23.12
CA SER A 399 18.11 -3.07 23.25
C SER A 399 18.11 -2.43 21.86
N PRO A 400 17.32 -1.37 21.64
CA PRO A 400 17.33 -0.67 20.36
C PRO A 400 18.77 -0.25 20.05
N LEU A 401 19.24 -0.56 18.84
CA LEU A 401 20.47 0.01 18.32
C LEU A 401 20.30 1.53 18.32
N VAL A 402 20.84 2.17 19.34
CA VAL A 402 21.30 3.53 19.23
C VAL A 402 22.41 3.44 18.19
N LEU A 403 22.12 3.92 16.97
CA LEU A 403 23.18 4.35 16.06
C LEU A 403 23.86 5.51 16.79
N GLU A 404 24.81 5.18 17.65
CA GLU A 404 25.86 6.13 17.96
C GLU A 404 26.41 6.52 16.59
N ASP A 405 26.41 7.81 16.29
CA ASP A 405 27.13 8.36 15.16
C ASP A 405 28.61 8.08 15.43
N VAL A 406 29.03 6.84 15.17
CA VAL A 406 30.42 6.44 15.14
C VAL A 406 30.93 7.17 13.91
N GLU A 407 31.51 8.34 14.15
CA GLU A 407 32.36 9.02 13.20
C GLU A 407 33.45 8.02 12.80
N ASP A 408 33.20 7.32 11.71
CA ASP A 408 34.09 6.35 11.14
C ASP A 408 35.42 7.06 10.86
N GLU A 409 36.49 6.44 11.35
CA GLU A 409 37.86 6.97 11.27
C GLU A 409 38.25 7.36 9.83
N GLU A 410 37.56 6.77 8.85
CA GLU A 410 37.62 7.08 7.43
C GLU A 410 37.05 8.46 7.06
N ILE A 411 35.89 8.87 7.59
CA ILE A 411 35.34 10.22 7.41
C ILE A 411 36.29 11.26 8.04
N ASN A 412 36.88 10.95 9.20
CA ASN A 412 37.85 11.82 9.84
C ASN A 412 39.16 11.93 9.04
N ARG A 413 39.65 10.85 8.42
CA ARG A 413 40.79 10.92 7.46
C ARG A 413 40.44 11.72 6.21
N TYR A 414 39.25 11.53 5.66
CA TYR A 414 38.80 12.26 4.46
C TYR A 414 38.74 13.77 4.72
N ASN A 415 38.15 14.18 5.85
CA ASN A 415 38.09 15.59 6.24
C ASN A 415 39.47 16.19 6.51
N GLN A 416 40.41 15.44 7.09
CA GLN A 416 41.81 15.88 7.24
C GLN A 416 42.54 16.02 5.88
N SER A 417 42.23 15.16 4.91
CA SER A 417 42.83 15.23 3.56
C SER A 417 42.38 16.48 2.78
N LEU A 418 41.14 16.91 2.97
CA LEU A 418 40.59 18.15 2.40
C LEU A 418 41.25 19.40 2.98
N GLN A 419 41.67 19.37 4.25
CA GLN A 419 42.38 20.49 4.88
C GLN A 419 43.87 20.55 4.50
N ARG A 420 44.48 19.40 4.14
CA ARG A 420 45.87 19.33 3.68
C ARG A 420 46.05 19.49 2.18
N SER A 421 44.96 19.51 1.41
CA SER A 421 45.04 19.80 -0.03
C SER A 421 45.52 21.24 -0.22
N PRO A 422 46.66 21.47 -0.90
CA PRO A 422 47.19 22.80 -1.07
C PRO A 422 46.16 23.65 -1.81
N ARG A 423 45.67 24.71 -1.15
CA ARG A 423 44.89 25.78 -1.81
C ARG A 423 45.81 26.61 -2.69
N GLY A 424 46.39 25.96 -3.69
CA GLY A 424 47.20 26.59 -4.72
C GLY A 424 46.27 27.14 -5.79
N SER A 425 46.01 28.44 -5.76
CA SER A 425 45.70 29.18 -6.98
C SER A 425 46.93 29.08 -7.89
N CYS A 426 46.91 28.14 -8.82
CA CYS A 426 47.84 28.16 -9.95
C CYS A 426 47.31 29.22 -10.92
N ILE A 427 47.82 30.43 -10.79
CA ILE A 427 47.81 31.43 -11.86
C ILE A 427 48.89 30.96 -12.82
N ILE A 428 48.48 30.57 -14.01
CA ILE A 428 49.38 30.38 -15.13
C ILE A 428 49.54 31.78 -15.73
N ASP A 429 50.65 32.45 -15.39
CA ASP A 429 51.13 33.61 -16.13
C ASP A 429 51.83 33.06 -17.39
N ASP A 430 51.17 33.17 -18.53
CA ASP A 430 51.80 32.98 -19.84
C ASP A 430 52.53 34.29 -20.20
N ASP A 431 53.77 34.41 -19.73
CA ASP A 431 54.74 35.40 -20.22
C ASP A 431 55.34 34.90 -21.56
N GLU A 432 55.02 35.64 -22.62
CA GLU A 432 55.73 35.90 -23.89
C GLU A 432 56.60 34.81 -24.57
N VAL A 433 56.26 34.49 -25.85
CA VAL A 433 57.06 34.84 -27.06
C VAL A 433 56.14 35.03 -28.26
#